data_AF-A0AAD8QW31-F1
#
_entry.id   AF-A0AAD8QW31-F1
#
_cell.length_a   1.000
_cell.length_b   1.000
_cell.length_c   1.000
_cell.angle_alpha   90.00
_cell.angle_beta   90.00
_cell.angle_gamma   90.00
#
_symmetry.space_group_name_H-M   'P 1'
#
loop_
_entity.id
_entity.type
_entity.pdbx_description
1 polymer ?
#
loop_
_entity_poly.entity_id
_entity_poly.type
_entity_poly.pdbx_seq_one_letter_code
_entity_poly.pdbx_strand_id
1 'polypeptide(L)'
;MALLTLSAAAPESISSVAISPQDALSSVGLYMAALGLGGIWPCVPTFGADQFDDTNVAEKTQKELYYNWYYFAVNGGFFFASTIMVWIQDNCGWALGFGIPTVFLAVGIAGFLSCTRVYRYQKPGGSALTRTCQVAIAAIRKLHVDVPVDSHLLYEIPGKESAIEGSRKLMHTAGLTFLDRAATVTTCDKTSGNLLNHWRLCTVTQVEELKTHNPKLY
;
A
#
# COMPACT_ATOMS: atom_id res chain seq x y z
N MET A 1 21.28 3.52 -2.87
CA MET A 1 22.48 2.74 -2.49
C MET A 1 23.69 3.05 -3.35
N ALA A 2 23.61 3.07 -4.69
CA ALA A 2 24.75 3.44 -5.55
C ALA A 2 25.36 4.84 -5.28
N LEU A 3 24.55 5.83 -4.90
CA LEU A 3 25.07 7.15 -4.50
C LEU A 3 25.81 7.11 -3.15
N LEU A 4 25.39 6.23 -2.23
CA LEU A 4 26.06 6.04 -0.94
C LEU A 4 27.38 5.30 -1.11
N THR A 5 27.45 4.30 -2.01
CA THR A 5 28.72 3.64 -2.37
C THR A 5 29.71 4.60 -3.00
N LEU A 6 29.22 5.48 -3.88
CA LEU A 6 30.07 6.45 -4.56
C LEU A 6 30.59 7.52 -3.58
N SER A 7 29.73 7.97 -2.66
CA SER A 7 30.12 8.89 -1.59
C SER A 7 31.14 8.26 -0.64
N ALA A 8 30.97 6.98 -0.25
CA ALA A 8 31.89 6.27 0.63
C ALA A 8 33.24 5.91 -0.02
N ALA A 9 33.32 5.91 -1.36
CA ALA A 9 34.54 5.61 -2.12
C ALA A 9 35.34 6.87 -2.51
N ALA A 10 34.83 8.07 -2.27
CA ALA A 10 35.50 9.32 -2.59
C ALA A 10 36.52 9.71 -1.48
N PRO A 11 37.71 10.22 -1.82
CA PRO A 11 38.68 10.70 -0.83
C PRO A 11 38.18 11.99 -0.15
N GLU A 12 38.31 12.09 1.17
CA GLU A 12 37.89 13.28 1.95
C GLU A 12 38.57 14.55 1.43
N SER A 13 37.78 15.50 0.89
CA SER A 13 38.29 16.82 0.52
C SER A 13 38.12 17.78 1.69
N ILE A 14 39.22 18.16 2.34
CA ILE A 14 39.23 19.13 3.43
C ILE A 14 38.87 20.52 2.87
N SER A 15 37.59 20.91 3.00
CA SER A 15 37.12 22.27 2.72
C SER A 15 36.22 22.73 3.86
N SER A 16 36.72 23.63 4.69
CA SER A 16 35.98 24.25 5.79
C SER A 16 34.89 25.20 5.26
N VAL A 17 33.68 25.08 5.81
CA VAL A 17 32.56 26.06 5.80
C VAL A 17 31.53 25.99 4.63
N ALA A 18 31.69 25.12 3.64
CA ALA A 18 30.60 24.77 2.72
C ALA A 18 30.10 23.35 3.03
N ILE A 19 28.80 23.06 2.83
CA ILE A 19 28.31 21.67 2.79
C ILE A 19 29.23 20.94 1.83
N SER A 20 30.05 20.01 2.33
CA SER A 20 30.99 19.33 1.46
C SER A 20 30.16 18.60 0.40
N PRO A 21 30.60 18.56 -0.88
CA PRO A 21 29.86 17.84 -1.92
C PRO A 21 29.63 16.36 -1.55
N GLN A 22 30.44 15.82 -0.64
CA GLN A 22 30.33 14.48 -0.07
C GLN A 22 29.13 14.37 0.89
N ASP A 23 28.91 15.36 1.77
CA ASP A 23 27.78 15.40 2.69
C ASP A 23 26.43 15.60 1.96
N ALA A 24 26.44 16.40 0.89
CA ALA A 24 25.26 16.57 0.04
C ALA A 24 24.92 15.27 -0.70
N LEU A 25 25.93 14.58 -1.25
CA LEU A 25 25.75 13.34 -2.00
C LEU A 25 25.24 12.20 -1.09
N SER A 26 25.78 12.08 0.12
CA SER A 26 25.32 11.10 1.10
C SER A 26 23.88 11.37 1.54
N SER A 27 23.53 12.62 1.81
CA SER A 27 22.16 13.03 2.17
C SER A 27 21.16 12.69 1.07
N VAL A 28 21.46 13.04 -0.19
CA VAL A 28 20.62 12.68 -1.35
C VAL A 28 20.49 11.16 -1.48
N GLY A 29 21.60 10.43 -1.32
CA GLY A 29 21.61 8.97 -1.35
C GLY A 29 20.70 8.34 -0.28
N LEU A 30 20.67 8.92 0.92
CA LEU A 30 19.84 8.46 2.03
C LEU A 30 18.36 8.75 1.76
N TYR A 31 18.01 9.95 1.28
CA TYR A 31 16.62 10.28 0.91
C TYR A 31 16.11 9.38 -0.23
N MET A 32 16.92 9.15 -1.26
CA MET A 32 16.54 8.23 -2.34
C MET A 32 16.37 6.80 -1.83
N ALA A 33 17.22 6.33 -0.91
CA ALA A 33 17.07 5.01 -0.31
C ALA A 33 15.78 4.92 0.53
N ALA A 34 15.49 5.94 1.34
CA ALA A 34 14.26 6.00 2.15
C ALA A 34 13.00 6.00 1.28
N LEU A 35 12.97 6.78 0.19
CA LEU A 35 11.86 6.80 -0.77
C LEU A 35 11.70 5.44 -1.47
N GLY A 36 12.79 4.83 -1.92
CA GLY A 36 12.74 3.53 -2.58
C GLY A 36 12.27 2.41 -1.64
N LEU A 37 12.81 2.37 -0.42
CA LEU A 37 12.41 1.38 0.60
C LEU A 37 10.96 1.58 1.05
N GLY A 38 10.54 2.83 1.26
CA GLY A 38 9.16 3.14 1.65
C GLY A 38 8.13 2.74 0.59
N GLY A 39 8.48 2.86 -0.70
CA GLY A 39 7.61 2.44 -1.81
C GLY A 39 7.57 0.92 -2.00
N ILE A 40 8.72 0.24 -1.96
CA ILE A 40 8.81 -1.20 -2.27
C ILE A 40 8.22 -2.09 -1.17
N TRP A 41 8.40 -1.72 0.10
CA TRP A 41 7.98 -2.53 1.25
C TRP A 41 6.49 -2.93 1.25
N PRO A 42 5.53 -2.02 1.05
CA PRO A 42 4.11 -2.40 1.01
C PRO A 42 3.71 -3.09 -0.31
N CYS A 43 4.45 -2.85 -1.40
CA CYS A 43 4.07 -3.30 -2.74
C CYS A 43 4.51 -4.73 -3.05
N VAL A 44 5.65 -5.19 -2.55
CA VAL A 44 6.17 -6.54 -2.86
C VAL A 44 5.28 -7.68 -2.33
N PRO A 45 4.90 -7.72 -1.04
CA PRO A 45 4.12 -8.84 -0.53
C PRO A 45 2.69 -8.85 -1.10
N THR A 46 2.13 -7.68 -1.39
CA THR A 46 0.80 -7.54 -2.01
C THR A 46 0.84 -7.99 -3.47
N PHE A 47 1.83 -7.53 -4.25
CA PHE A 47 2.00 -7.97 -5.64
C PHE A 47 2.26 -9.47 -5.77
N GLY A 48 3.04 -10.07 -4.86
CA GLY A 48 3.26 -11.51 -4.85
C GLY A 48 2.01 -12.30 -4.48
N ALA A 49 1.22 -11.80 -3.54
CA ALA A 49 -0.08 -12.37 -3.19
C ALA A 49 -1.10 -12.29 -4.33
N ASP A 50 -1.04 -11.22 -5.14
CA ASP A 50 -1.90 -10.99 -6.30
C ASP A 50 -1.68 -12.00 -7.44
N GLN A 51 -0.59 -12.81 -7.37
CA GLN A 51 -0.34 -13.86 -8.35
C GLN A 51 -1.22 -15.10 -8.14
N PHE A 52 -1.83 -15.25 -6.96
CA PHE A 52 -2.66 -16.40 -6.59
C PHE A 52 -4.15 -16.05 -6.59
N ASP A 53 -4.98 -16.92 -7.15
CA ASP A 53 -6.43 -16.77 -7.16
C ASP A 53 -7.06 -17.29 -5.85
N ASP A 54 -7.77 -16.42 -5.14
CA ASP A 54 -8.45 -16.74 -3.89
C ASP A 54 -9.69 -17.66 -4.07
N THR A 55 -10.19 -17.81 -5.30
CA THR A 55 -11.32 -18.70 -5.59
C THR A 55 -10.92 -20.17 -5.71
N ASN A 56 -9.63 -20.44 -5.98
CA ASN A 56 -9.09 -21.78 -6.09
C ASN A 56 -8.43 -22.22 -4.78
N VAL A 57 -8.96 -23.29 -4.17
CA VAL A 57 -8.47 -23.82 -2.88
C VAL A 57 -6.98 -24.19 -2.94
N ALA A 58 -6.50 -24.72 -4.07
CA ALA A 58 -5.09 -25.10 -4.22
C ALA A 58 -4.16 -23.87 -4.29
N GLU A 59 -4.53 -22.85 -5.06
CA GLU A 59 -3.75 -21.61 -5.16
C GLU A 59 -3.77 -20.83 -3.83
N LYS A 60 -4.87 -20.90 -3.08
CA LYS A 60 -4.96 -20.32 -1.74
C LYS A 60 -3.94 -20.94 -0.77
N THR A 61 -3.78 -22.26 -0.75
CA THR A 61 -2.73 -22.91 0.07
C THR A 61 -1.33 -22.51 -0.39
N GLN A 62 -1.11 -22.33 -1.69
CA GLN A 62 0.17 -21.84 -2.21
C GLN A 62 0.45 -20.39 -1.81
N LYS A 63 -0.58 -19.54 -1.75
CA LYS A 63 -0.48 -18.16 -1.25
C LYS A 63 -0.06 -18.11 0.22
N GLU A 64 -0.60 -19.00 1.07
CA GLU A 64 -0.18 -19.13 2.47
C GLU A 64 1.28 -19.57 2.57
N LEU A 65 1.69 -20.54 1.76
CA LEU A 65 3.09 -20.99 1.69
C LEU A 65 4.04 -19.88 1.20
N TYR A 66 3.59 -19.07 0.23
CA TYR A 66 4.32 -17.88 -0.23
C TYR A 66 4.58 -16.92 0.92
N TYR A 67 3.57 -16.58 1.73
CA TYR A 67 3.76 -15.70 2.88
C TYR A 67 4.72 -16.29 3.91
N ASN A 68 4.62 -17.60 4.18
CA ASN A 68 5.55 -18.28 5.10
C ASN A 68 7.00 -18.15 4.62
N TRP A 69 7.26 -18.44 3.35
CA TRP A 69 8.60 -18.29 2.76
C TRP A 69 9.07 -16.84 2.68
N TYR A 70 8.17 -15.91 2.36
CA TYR A 70 8.46 -14.49 2.35
C TYR A 70 8.91 -14.00 3.73
N TYR A 71 8.17 -14.32 4.78
CA TYR A 71 8.54 -13.93 6.15
C TYR A 71 9.80 -14.64 6.62
N PHE A 72 10.01 -15.91 6.28
CA PHE A 72 11.26 -16.59 6.57
C PHE A 72 12.46 -15.89 5.92
N ALA A 73 12.35 -15.53 4.64
CA ALA A 73 13.40 -14.82 3.91
C ALA A 73 13.66 -13.41 4.47
N VAL A 74 12.62 -12.65 4.83
CA VAL A 74 12.75 -11.31 5.42
C VAL A 74 13.45 -11.38 6.78
N ASN A 75 13.02 -12.28 7.66
CA ASN A 75 13.63 -12.44 8.99
C ASN A 75 15.07 -12.97 8.88
N GLY A 76 15.31 -13.94 8.01
CA GLY A 76 16.65 -14.44 7.72
C GLY A 76 17.56 -13.35 7.14
N GLY A 77 17.05 -12.55 6.22
CA GLY A 77 17.75 -11.38 5.67
C GLY A 77 18.12 -10.36 6.74
N PHE A 78 17.21 -10.05 7.67
CA PHE A 78 17.49 -9.17 8.80
C PHE A 78 18.57 -9.75 9.73
N PHE A 79 18.56 -11.06 9.97
CA PHE A 79 19.60 -11.73 10.74
C PHE A 79 20.98 -11.61 10.06
N PHE A 80 21.09 -11.90 8.76
CA PHE A 80 22.34 -11.74 8.02
C PHE A 80 22.79 -10.27 7.91
N ALA A 81 21.84 -9.34 7.74
CA ALA A 81 22.13 -7.91 7.70
C ALA A 81 22.65 -7.39 9.04
N SER A 82 22.09 -7.83 10.17
CA SER A 82 22.53 -7.38 11.49
C SER A 82 23.84 -8.02 11.96
N THR A 83 24.25 -9.14 11.38
CA THR A 83 25.48 -9.86 11.76
C THR A 83 26.60 -9.68 10.73
N ILE A 84 26.47 -10.35 9.57
CA ILE A 84 27.50 -10.38 8.53
C ILE A 84 27.70 -9.00 7.93
N MET A 85 26.61 -8.29 7.63
CA MET A 85 26.72 -7.01 6.93
C MET A 85 27.36 -5.93 7.80
N VAL A 86 27.01 -5.87 9.08
CA VAL A 86 27.64 -4.98 10.06
C VAL A 86 29.13 -5.30 10.18
N TRP A 87 29.49 -6.58 10.27
CA TRP A 87 30.89 -6.99 10.31
C TRP A 87 31.68 -6.54 9.07
N ILE A 88 31.10 -6.67 7.86
CA ILE A 88 31.71 -6.19 6.60
C ILE A 88 31.88 -4.67 6.62
N GLN A 89 30.89 -3.92 7.09
CA GLN A 89 30.96 -2.46 7.18
C GLN A 89 32.09 -2.02 8.11
N ASP A 90 32.22 -2.65 9.28
CA ASP A 90 33.22 -2.31 10.29
C ASP A 90 34.64 -2.71 9.91
N ASN A 91 34.83 -3.86 9.23
CA ASN A 91 36.16 -4.43 8.97
C ASN A 91 36.66 -4.23 7.53
N CYS A 92 35.75 -4.18 6.55
CA CYS A 92 36.09 -4.10 5.13
C CYS A 92 35.69 -2.75 4.50
N GLY A 93 35.03 -1.88 5.27
CA GLY A 93 34.72 -0.52 4.90
C GLY A 93 33.33 -0.33 4.27
N TRP A 94 32.84 0.91 4.37
CA TRP A 94 31.50 1.32 3.98
C TRP A 94 31.20 1.19 2.48
N ALA A 95 32.23 1.30 1.61
CA ALA A 95 32.07 1.15 0.17
C ALA A 95 31.57 -0.27 -0.20
N LEU A 96 32.19 -1.32 0.36
CA LEU A 96 31.72 -2.71 0.22
C LEU A 96 30.40 -2.92 0.97
N GLY A 97 30.29 -2.27 2.13
CA GLY A 97 29.09 -2.23 2.96
C GLY A 97 27.82 -1.68 2.29
N PHE A 98 27.94 -0.88 1.23
CA PHE A 98 26.79 -0.47 0.41
C PHE A 98 26.80 -1.11 -0.99
N GLY A 99 27.96 -1.58 -1.45
CA GLY A 99 28.15 -2.19 -2.76
C GLY A 99 27.44 -3.53 -2.88
N ILE A 100 27.60 -4.38 -1.88
CA ILE A 100 26.99 -5.73 -1.88
C ILE A 100 25.46 -5.64 -2.00
N PRO A 101 24.72 -4.89 -1.14
CA PRO A 101 23.28 -4.71 -1.31
C PRO A 101 22.88 -4.10 -2.66
N THR A 102 23.71 -3.22 -3.23
CA THR A 102 23.45 -2.61 -4.54
C THR A 102 23.46 -3.66 -5.65
N VAL A 103 24.41 -4.61 -5.63
CA VAL A 103 24.46 -5.71 -6.60
C VAL A 103 23.27 -6.65 -6.43
N PHE A 104 22.95 -7.06 -5.20
CA PHE A 104 21.79 -7.92 -4.95
C PHE A 104 20.47 -7.25 -5.39
N LEU A 105 20.32 -5.95 -5.14
CA LEU A 105 19.17 -5.19 -5.61
C LEU A 105 19.10 -5.16 -7.15
N ALA A 106 20.22 -4.94 -7.84
CA ALA A 106 20.28 -4.95 -9.29
C ALA A 106 19.89 -6.31 -9.89
N VAL A 107 20.39 -7.40 -9.30
CA VAL A 107 20.01 -8.78 -9.69
C VAL A 107 18.53 -9.03 -9.44
N GLY A 108 17.99 -8.59 -8.29
CA GLY A 108 16.57 -8.70 -7.97
C GLY A 108 15.69 -7.94 -8.96
N ILE A 109 16.06 -6.71 -9.34
CA ILE A 109 15.36 -5.92 -10.34
C ILE A 109 15.42 -6.60 -11.71
N ALA A 110 16.58 -7.10 -12.13
CA ALA A 110 16.72 -7.82 -13.39
C ALA A 110 15.82 -9.07 -13.43
N GLY A 111 15.80 -9.85 -12.34
CA GLY A 111 14.91 -11.00 -12.19
C GLY A 111 13.43 -10.61 -12.27
N PHE A 112 13.03 -9.59 -11.51
CA PHE A 112 11.65 -9.07 -11.53
C PHE A 112 11.24 -8.64 -12.94
N LEU A 113 12.08 -7.87 -13.63
CA LEU A 113 11.81 -7.42 -15.00
C LEU A 113 11.78 -8.58 -16.00
N SER A 114 12.62 -9.60 -15.84
CA SER A 114 12.62 -10.78 -16.72
C SER A 114 11.30 -11.56 -16.66
N CYS A 115 10.65 -11.56 -15.49
CA CYS A 115 9.40 -12.26 -15.25
C CYS A 115 8.14 -11.43 -15.59
N THR A 116 8.29 -10.19 -16.07
CA THR A 116 7.18 -9.26 -16.36
C THR A 116 6.08 -9.88 -17.23
N ARG A 117 6.44 -10.73 -18.20
CA ARG A 117 5.47 -11.38 -19.12
C ARG A 117 4.65 -12.49 -18.48
N VAL A 118 5.07 -13.00 -17.32
CA VAL A 118 4.43 -14.13 -16.62
C VAL A 118 3.50 -13.61 -15.51
N TYR A 119 3.67 -12.37 -15.07
CA TYR A 119 2.89 -11.83 -13.97
C TYR A 119 1.41 -11.63 -14.33
N ARG A 120 0.55 -11.97 -13.37
CA ARG A 120 -0.87 -11.62 -13.37
C ARG A 120 -1.00 -10.20 -12.83
N TYR A 121 -1.62 -9.32 -13.61
CA TYR A 121 -1.88 -7.94 -13.22
C TYR A 121 -3.34 -7.79 -12.80
N GLN A 122 -3.54 -7.34 -11.56
CA GLN A 122 -4.87 -6.98 -11.07
C GLN A 122 -5.34 -5.69 -11.74
N LYS A 123 -6.64 -5.60 -12.00
CA LYS A 123 -7.23 -4.38 -12.57
C LYS A 123 -7.13 -3.22 -11.56
N PRO A 124 -6.86 -1.99 -12.00
CA PRO A 124 -6.74 -0.84 -11.10
C PRO A 124 -8.10 -0.48 -10.47
N GLY A 125 -8.31 -0.83 -9.20
CA GLY A 125 -9.54 -0.55 -8.43
C GLY A 125 -9.72 0.89 -7.93
N GLY A 126 -8.98 1.85 -8.49
CA GLY A 126 -8.97 3.26 -8.06
C GLY A 126 -8.20 3.54 -6.75
N SER A 127 -8.22 4.79 -6.30
CA SER A 127 -7.52 5.21 -5.07
C SER A 127 -8.37 4.95 -3.82
N ALA A 128 -7.89 4.07 -2.94
CA ALA A 128 -8.53 3.79 -1.65
C ALA A 128 -8.62 5.05 -0.77
N LEU A 129 -7.59 5.91 -0.78
CA LEU A 129 -7.60 7.17 -0.03
C LEU A 129 -8.69 8.13 -0.50
N THR A 130 -8.85 8.26 -1.83
CA THR A 130 -9.91 9.11 -2.39
C THR A 130 -11.29 8.60 -1.98
N ARG A 131 -11.48 7.28 -1.98
CA ARG A 131 -12.72 6.64 -1.52
C ARG A 131 -12.97 6.88 -0.02
N THR A 132 -11.95 6.75 0.82
CA THR A 132 -12.07 7.07 2.26
C THR A 132 -12.45 8.54 2.47
N CYS A 133 -11.82 9.47 1.75
CA CYS A 133 -12.17 10.89 1.81
C CYS A 133 -13.60 11.15 1.34
N GLN A 134 -14.05 10.47 0.27
CA GLN A 134 -15.42 10.57 -0.23
C GLN A 134 -16.44 10.16 0.83
N VAL A 135 -16.24 9.00 1.46
CA VAL A 135 -17.13 8.49 2.53
C VAL A 135 -17.14 9.46 3.73
N ALA A 136 -15.98 9.93 4.17
CA ALA A 136 -15.89 10.88 5.28
C ALA A 136 -16.62 12.20 4.98
N ILE A 137 -16.41 12.77 3.78
CA ILE A 137 -17.06 14.02 3.36
C ILE A 137 -18.56 13.82 3.19
N ALA A 138 -19.00 12.71 2.59
CA ALA A 138 -20.41 12.41 2.43
C ALA A 138 -21.12 12.22 3.79
N ALA A 139 -20.48 11.51 4.74
CA ALA A 139 -21.00 11.33 6.10
C ALA A 139 -21.11 12.67 6.86
N ILE A 140 -20.10 13.54 6.77
CA ILE A 140 -20.12 14.88 7.39
C ILE A 140 -21.22 15.75 6.77
N ARG A 141 -21.37 15.73 5.44
CA ARG A 141 -22.42 16.50 4.75
C ARG A 141 -23.83 16.03 5.14
N LYS A 142 -23.99 14.76 5.47
CA LYS A 142 -25.25 14.13 5.88
C LYS A 142 -25.36 13.95 7.40
N LEU A 143 -24.59 14.70 8.19
CA LEU A 143 -24.59 14.57 9.66
C LEU A 143 -25.97 14.87 10.29
N HIS A 144 -26.79 15.71 9.65
CA HIS A 144 -28.13 16.05 10.11
C HIS A 144 -29.23 15.15 9.51
N VAL A 145 -28.86 14.10 8.78
CA VAL A 145 -29.80 13.16 8.16
C VAL A 145 -29.86 11.90 9.01
N ASP A 146 -31.08 11.47 9.32
CA ASP A 146 -31.32 10.23 10.04
C ASP A 146 -30.98 9.02 9.17
N VAL A 147 -30.36 8.02 9.80
CA VAL A 147 -30.04 6.76 9.14
C VAL A 147 -31.30 5.90 9.12
N PRO A 148 -31.75 5.41 7.95
CA PRO A 148 -32.87 4.51 7.88
C PRO A 148 -32.57 3.22 8.65
N VAL A 149 -33.56 2.73 9.42
CA VAL A 149 -33.43 1.52 10.24
C VAL A 149 -33.26 0.27 9.37
N ASP A 150 -33.81 0.27 8.15
CA ASP A 150 -33.70 -0.84 7.21
C ASP A 150 -32.44 -0.72 6.35
N SER A 151 -31.52 -1.68 6.50
CA SER A 151 -30.30 -1.79 5.70
C SER A 151 -30.54 -1.88 4.19
N HIS A 152 -31.72 -2.34 3.76
CA HIS A 152 -32.11 -2.43 2.35
C HIS A 152 -32.42 -1.07 1.70
N LEU A 153 -32.60 -0.02 2.50
CA LEU A 153 -32.82 1.35 2.01
C LEU A 153 -31.51 2.12 1.76
N LEU A 154 -30.38 1.55 2.15
CA LEU A 154 -29.05 2.11 1.87
C LEU A 154 -28.68 1.91 0.39
N TYR A 155 -27.95 2.88 -0.15
CA TYR A 155 -27.58 2.87 -1.56
C TYR A 155 -26.50 1.82 -1.86
N GLU A 156 -26.81 0.90 -2.77
CA GLU A 156 -25.87 -0.08 -3.30
C GLU A 156 -26.15 -0.29 -4.80
N ILE A 157 -25.11 -0.57 -5.59
CA ILE A 157 -25.27 -0.85 -7.02
C ILE A 157 -26.01 -2.18 -7.20
N PRO A 158 -27.02 -2.30 -8.08
CA PRO A 158 -27.70 -3.57 -8.33
C PRO A 158 -26.76 -4.60 -9.00
N GLY A 159 -26.87 -5.88 -8.62
CA GLY A 159 -26.09 -6.98 -9.20
C GLY A 159 -25.07 -7.60 -8.24
N LYS A 160 -24.14 -8.44 -8.76
CA LYS A 160 -23.06 -9.07 -7.97
C LYS A 160 -21.79 -8.22 -7.89
N GLU A 161 -21.65 -7.22 -8.75
CA GLU A 161 -20.47 -6.37 -8.85
C GLU A 161 -20.53 -5.21 -7.84
N SER A 162 -19.43 -4.93 -7.15
CA SER A 162 -19.30 -3.74 -6.31
C SER A 162 -18.96 -2.51 -7.15
N ALA A 163 -19.18 -1.32 -6.58
CA ALA A 163 -18.71 -0.05 -7.14
C ALA A 163 -17.19 0.03 -7.30
N ILE A 164 -16.46 -0.89 -6.68
CA ILE A 164 -15.02 -0.99 -6.69
C ILE A 164 -14.64 -2.17 -7.58
N GLU A 165 -13.96 -1.90 -8.68
CA GLU A 165 -13.53 -2.93 -9.62
C GLU A 165 -12.54 -3.89 -8.93
N GLY A 166 -12.86 -5.19 -8.91
CA GLY A 166 -12.04 -6.22 -8.25
C GLY A 166 -12.33 -6.43 -6.75
N SER A 167 -13.20 -5.65 -6.12
CA SER A 167 -13.64 -5.90 -4.74
C SER A 167 -14.88 -6.80 -4.70
N ARG A 168 -15.11 -7.43 -3.55
CA ARG A 168 -16.36 -8.16 -3.27
C ARG A 168 -17.30 -7.24 -2.51
N LYS A 169 -18.61 -7.38 -2.76
CA LYS A 169 -19.61 -6.66 -1.96
C LYS A 169 -19.48 -7.05 -0.48
N LEU A 170 -19.41 -6.02 0.36
CA LEU A 170 -19.36 -6.20 1.80
C LEU A 170 -20.77 -6.15 2.36
N MET A 171 -21.05 -7.00 3.36
CA MET A 171 -22.32 -6.96 4.06
C MET A 171 -22.33 -5.81 5.05
N HIS A 172 -23.48 -5.19 5.22
CA HIS A 172 -23.67 -4.11 6.17
C HIS A 172 -23.46 -4.59 7.62
N THR A 173 -22.70 -3.81 8.41
CA THR A 173 -22.45 -4.06 9.82
C THR A 173 -23.06 -2.96 10.69
N ALA A 174 -23.63 -3.32 11.84
CA ALA A 174 -24.30 -2.39 12.76
C ALA A 174 -23.35 -1.40 13.50
N GLY A 175 -22.04 -1.54 13.34
CA GLY A 175 -21.06 -0.62 13.94
C GLY A 175 -20.92 0.68 13.14
N LEU A 176 -20.55 1.78 13.83
CA LEU A 176 -20.26 3.09 13.23
C LEU A 176 -21.41 3.61 12.33
N THR A 177 -22.64 3.61 12.86
CA THR A 177 -23.86 4.02 12.13
C THR A 177 -23.80 5.44 11.57
N PHE A 178 -22.94 6.30 12.11
CA PHE A 178 -22.71 7.63 11.56
C PHE A 178 -22.17 7.59 10.12
N LEU A 179 -21.39 6.56 9.75
CA LEU A 179 -20.84 6.41 8.40
C LEU A 179 -21.90 5.94 7.41
N ASP A 180 -22.93 5.25 7.88
CA ASP A 180 -24.05 4.81 7.04
C ASP A 180 -24.84 6.00 6.48
N ARG A 181 -24.73 7.17 7.11
CA ARG A 181 -25.22 8.45 6.58
C ARG A 181 -24.65 8.76 5.19
N ALA A 182 -23.44 8.31 4.85
CA ALA A 182 -22.89 8.50 3.51
C ALA A 182 -23.64 7.70 2.44
N ALA A 183 -24.27 6.58 2.82
CA ALA A 183 -25.03 5.70 1.94
C ALA A 183 -26.55 5.95 1.98
N THR A 184 -27.02 6.95 2.73
CA THR A 184 -28.45 7.29 2.75
C THR A 184 -28.86 8.11 1.54
N VAL A 185 -29.92 7.70 0.85
CA VAL A 185 -30.44 8.43 -0.31
C VAL A 185 -31.32 9.57 0.17
N THR A 186 -30.91 10.82 -0.05
CA THR A 186 -31.71 12.01 0.28
C THR A 186 -32.56 12.45 -0.92
N THR A 187 -33.68 13.13 -0.68
CA THR A 187 -34.53 13.72 -1.74
C THR A 187 -33.74 14.63 -2.69
N CYS A 188 -32.78 15.40 -2.16
CA CYS A 188 -31.86 16.23 -2.95
C CYS A 188 -31.02 15.45 -3.96
N ASP A 189 -30.70 14.17 -3.67
CA ASP A 189 -29.91 13.32 -4.56
C ASP A 189 -30.78 12.78 -5.71
N LYS A 190 -32.08 12.57 -5.46
CA LYS A 190 -33.08 12.17 -6.47
C LYS A 190 -33.44 13.31 -7.43
N THR A 191 -33.63 14.53 -6.90
CA THR A 191 -34.04 15.70 -7.70
C THR A 191 -32.94 16.22 -8.62
N SER A 192 -31.66 16.05 -8.24
CA SER A 192 -30.53 16.57 -9.01
C SER A 192 -30.10 15.68 -10.18
N GLY A 193 -30.69 14.50 -10.36
CA GLY A 193 -30.22 13.49 -11.33
C GLY A 193 -28.76 13.02 -11.10
N ASN A 194 -28.19 13.36 -9.94
CA ASN A 194 -26.74 13.34 -9.67
C ASN A 194 -26.33 12.15 -8.78
N LEU A 195 -26.99 11.00 -8.95
CA LEU A 195 -26.67 9.73 -8.26
C LEU A 195 -25.23 9.23 -8.50
N LEU A 196 -24.51 9.82 -9.46
CA LEU A 196 -23.12 9.56 -9.78
C LEU A 196 -22.10 10.38 -8.97
N ASN A 197 -22.53 11.34 -8.14
CA ASN A 197 -21.59 12.15 -7.37
C ASN A 197 -21.14 11.41 -6.09
N HIS A 198 -20.04 10.67 -6.23
CA HIS A 198 -19.41 9.86 -5.19
C HIS A 198 -18.99 10.68 -3.94
N TRP A 199 -18.90 12.01 -4.03
CA TRP A 199 -18.61 12.91 -2.89
C TRP A 199 -19.84 13.34 -2.08
N ARG A 200 -21.04 12.89 -2.48
CA ARG A 200 -22.31 13.17 -1.79
C ARG A 200 -23.07 11.90 -1.45
N LEU A 201 -22.95 10.86 -2.27
CA LEU A 201 -23.57 9.57 -2.05
C LEU A 201 -22.52 8.48 -2.31
N CYS A 202 -22.28 7.64 -1.31
CA CYS A 202 -21.38 6.50 -1.38
C CYS A 202 -22.19 5.19 -1.32
N THR A 203 -21.60 4.10 -1.81
CA THR A 203 -22.23 2.78 -1.68
C THR A 203 -21.95 2.14 -0.32
N VAL A 204 -22.80 1.22 0.12
CA VAL A 204 -22.60 0.46 1.36
C VAL A 204 -21.25 -0.25 1.34
N THR A 205 -20.86 -0.83 0.21
CA THR A 205 -19.54 -1.48 0.09
C THR A 205 -18.38 -0.51 0.38
N GLN A 206 -18.44 0.76 -0.07
CA GLN A 206 -17.40 1.76 0.23
C GLN A 206 -17.39 2.18 1.71
N VAL A 207 -18.58 2.25 2.33
CA VAL A 207 -18.74 2.57 3.75
C VAL A 207 -18.19 1.44 4.63
N GLU A 208 -18.53 0.19 4.31
CA GLU A 208 -18.08 -0.99 5.05
C GLU A 208 -16.57 -1.23 4.89
N GLU A 209 -15.98 -0.90 3.75
CA GLU A 209 -14.51 -0.88 3.61
C GLU A 209 -13.85 0.11 4.58
N LEU A 210 -14.46 1.28 4.81
CA LEU A 210 -13.94 2.24 5.78
C LEU A 210 -14.13 1.76 7.23
N LYS A 211 -15.27 1.14 7.53
CA LYS A 211 -15.56 0.58 8.86
C LYS A 211 -14.58 -0.53 9.23
N THR A 212 -14.35 -1.46 8.30
CA THR A 212 -13.40 -2.58 8.51
C THR A 212 -11.96 -2.10 8.67
N HIS A 213 -11.59 -0.95 8.10
CA HIS A 213 -10.27 -0.35 8.29
C HIS A 213 -10.05 0.30 9.67
N ASN A 214 -11.12 0.57 10.45
CA ASN A 214 -11.04 1.10 11.81
C ASN A 214 -11.50 0.08 12.87
N PRO A 215 -10.67 -0.92 13.23
CA PRO A 215 -11.03 -1.89 14.26
C PRO A 215 -11.01 -1.35 15.70
N LYS A 216 -10.69 -0.06 15.94
CA LYS A 216 -10.46 0.51 17.29
C LYS A 216 -11.66 1.20 17.96
N LEU A 217 -12.89 0.80 17.66
CA LEU A 217 -14.09 1.33 18.35
C LEU A 217 -15.02 0.23 18.92
N TYR A 218 -14.44 -0.89 19.33
CA TYR A 218 -15.08 -1.85 20.25
C TYR A 218 -14.44 -1.75 21.63
#